data_AF-A0A7V9N841-F1
#
_entry.id   AF-A0A7V9N841-F1
#
_cell.length_a   1.000
_cell.length_b   1.000
_cell.length_c   1.000
_cell.angle_alpha   90.00
_cell.angle_beta   90.00
_cell.angle_gamma   90.00
#
_symmetry.space_group_name_H-M   'P 1'
#
loop_
_entity.id
_entity.type
_entity.pdbx_description
1 polymer ?
#
loop_
_entity_poly.entity_id
_entity_poly.type
_entity_poly.pdbx_seq_one_letter_code
_entity_poly.pdbx_strand_id
1 'polypeptide(L)'
;MPYVAGNSRETGCIFCNRLAADDDVLSLILHRGENVFIIMNLFPYNTGHVMIVPNTHVASPEDASPDMLAEMAVLRGPVLRALRRGLGPEGFNLGLNVGAVAGAGVTDHLHEHVVPRWQGDANFMPILAETTVMPELIPVTYGKLRAELVRELQGVTEIRGLVISADGERALIDVDGALPRVHAHADEPLWQAARRDVHDRGAVDAELIGWAGEARAGTGPPVLLFRAALAAEGARDPRHRIAGIDELLAGPDVAIARAALPQWAGDGVT
;
A
#
# COMPACT_ATOMS: atom_id res chain seq x y z
N MET A 1 -4.19 -19.87 -0.66
CA MET A 1 -4.08 -18.46 -0.26
C MET A 1 -3.73 -18.38 1.23
N PRO A 2 -2.56 -17.84 1.60
CA PRO A 2 -2.13 -17.73 2.99
C PRO A 2 -3.00 -16.79 3.85
N TYR A 3 -3.83 -15.94 3.22
CA TYR A 3 -4.73 -14.99 3.87
C TYR A 3 -5.78 -15.60 4.83
N VAL A 4 -6.11 -16.89 4.66
CA VAL A 4 -7.19 -17.57 5.42
C VAL A 4 -6.65 -18.53 6.50
N ALA A 5 -5.37 -18.89 6.45
CA ALA A 5 -4.78 -19.83 7.40
C ALA A 5 -3.99 -19.06 8.48
N GLY A 6 -4.69 -18.61 9.52
CA GLY A 6 -4.14 -17.86 10.65
C GLY A 6 -3.22 -18.66 11.59
N ASN A 7 -2.27 -19.42 11.06
CA ASN A 7 -1.48 -20.40 11.83
C ASN A 7 -0.01 -20.02 12.10
N SER A 8 0.44 -18.80 11.82
CA SER A 8 1.73 -18.31 12.31
C SER A 8 1.54 -17.40 13.52
N ARG A 9 1.49 -17.97 14.72
CA ARG A 9 1.82 -17.18 15.92
C ARG A 9 3.31 -16.92 15.87
N GLU A 10 3.69 -15.78 15.31
CA GLU A 10 5.07 -15.30 15.36
C GLU A 10 5.51 -15.13 16.83
N THR A 11 6.76 -15.46 17.11
CA THR A 11 7.31 -15.29 18.47
C THR A 11 7.56 -13.81 18.73
N GLY A 12 7.11 -13.31 19.89
CA GLY A 12 7.29 -11.91 20.29
C GLY A 12 6.18 -10.99 19.79
N CYS A 13 6.42 -9.68 19.83
CA CYS A 13 5.45 -8.68 19.41
C CYS A 13 5.49 -8.48 17.88
N ILE A 14 4.33 -8.61 17.25
CA ILE A 14 4.11 -8.45 15.81
C ILE A 14 4.67 -7.10 15.34
N PHE A 15 4.37 -6.03 16.06
CA PHE A 15 4.75 -4.68 15.65
C PHE A 15 6.25 -4.45 15.74
N CYS A 16 6.91 -4.98 16.78
CA CYS A 16 8.37 -4.96 16.87
C CYS A 16 9.01 -5.75 15.72
N ASN A 17 8.49 -6.94 15.42
CA ASN A 17 8.99 -7.78 14.34
C ASN A 17 8.84 -7.08 12.98
N ARG A 18 7.67 -6.51 12.69
CA ARG A 18 7.42 -5.75 11.45
C ARG A 18 8.29 -4.50 11.36
N LEU A 19 8.46 -3.77 12.46
CA LEU A 19 9.29 -2.58 12.48
C LEU A 19 10.78 -2.91 12.27
N ALA A 20 11.24 -4.06 12.79
CA ALA A 20 12.62 -4.52 12.65
C ALA A 20 12.92 -5.13 11.27
N ALA A 21 11.90 -5.52 10.50
CA ALA A 21 12.09 -6.07 9.17
C ALA A 21 12.59 -5.02 8.16
N ASP A 22 13.33 -5.49 7.16
CA ASP A 22 13.91 -4.64 6.11
C ASP A 22 12.96 -4.38 4.93
N ASP A 23 11.86 -5.13 4.85
CA ASP A 23 10.87 -5.01 3.78
C ASP A 23 9.53 -4.49 4.33
N ASP A 24 9.29 -3.20 4.12
CA ASP A 24 8.04 -2.55 4.54
C ASP A 24 6.84 -2.93 3.65
N VAL A 25 7.07 -3.45 2.43
CA VAL A 25 5.99 -3.96 1.57
C VAL A 25 5.44 -5.25 2.14
N LEU A 26 6.31 -6.22 2.46
CA LEU A 26 5.90 -7.47 3.10
C LEU A 26 5.36 -7.24 4.52
N SER A 27 5.91 -6.26 5.22
CA SER A 27 5.44 -5.87 6.56
C SER A 27 4.17 -5.04 6.56
N LEU A 28 3.70 -4.60 5.38
CA LEU A 28 2.56 -3.70 5.19
C LEU A 28 2.72 -2.33 5.90
N ILE A 29 3.96 -1.89 6.12
CA ILE A 29 4.27 -0.57 6.66
C ILE A 29 4.14 0.47 5.55
N LEU A 30 3.32 1.48 5.78
CA LEU A 30 3.04 2.57 4.83
C LEU A 30 3.94 3.79 5.06
N HIS A 31 4.33 4.04 6.31
CA HIS A 31 5.15 5.19 6.69
C HIS A 31 5.94 4.89 7.98
N ARG A 32 7.16 5.41 8.06
CA ARG A 32 8.00 5.42 9.27
C ARG A 32 8.30 6.86 9.65
N GLY A 33 7.80 7.27 10.81
CA GLY A 33 8.09 8.53 11.47
C GLY A 33 9.20 8.38 12.52
N GLU A 34 9.39 9.42 13.32
CA GLU A 34 10.46 9.47 14.32
C GLU A 34 10.15 8.57 15.51
N ASN A 35 8.93 8.66 16.04
CA ASN A 35 8.48 7.91 17.22
C ASN A 35 7.38 6.91 16.91
N VAL A 36 6.77 6.98 15.72
CA VAL A 36 5.62 6.17 15.32
C VAL A 36 5.74 5.73 13.86
N PHE A 37 5.05 4.65 13.51
CA PHE A 37 4.91 4.18 12.14
C PHE A 37 3.45 3.86 11.83
N ILE A 38 3.12 3.81 10.55
CA ILE A 38 1.78 3.47 10.05
C ILE A 38 1.87 2.13 9.34
N ILE A 39 0.99 1.20 9.69
CA ILE A 39 0.94 -0.16 9.14
C ILE A 39 -0.51 -0.53 8.78
N MET A 40 -0.72 -1.28 7.70
CA MET A 40 -2.06 -1.84 7.43
C MET A 40 -2.32 -3.04 8.32
N ASN A 41 -3.58 -3.18 8.74
CA ASN A 41 -4.00 -4.41 9.39
C ASN A 41 -4.16 -5.52 8.34
N LEU A 42 -3.45 -6.64 8.54
CA LEU A 42 -3.54 -7.82 7.68
C LEU A 42 -4.93 -8.46 7.74
N PHE A 43 -5.62 -8.35 8.89
CA PHE A 43 -6.99 -8.81 9.10
C PHE A 43 -7.92 -7.61 9.31
N PRO A 44 -8.17 -6.82 8.26
CA PRO A 44 -8.89 -5.57 8.34
C PRO A 44 -10.37 -5.78 8.68
N TYR A 45 -10.97 -4.80 9.35
CA TYR A 45 -12.43 -4.75 9.52
C TYR A 45 -13.12 -4.27 8.25
N ASN A 46 -12.47 -3.35 7.52
CA ASN A 46 -12.86 -2.81 6.23
C ASN A 46 -11.62 -2.53 5.39
N THR A 47 -11.77 -2.48 4.06
CA THR A 47 -10.68 -2.09 3.15
C THR A 47 -10.03 -0.79 3.59
N GLY A 48 -8.70 -0.81 3.72
CA GLY A 48 -7.91 0.35 4.17
C GLY A 48 -7.83 0.52 5.68
N HIS A 49 -8.16 -0.50 6.48
CA HIS A 49 -7.88 -0.49 7.92
C HIS A 49 -6.37 -0.35 8.17
N VAL A 50 -5.95 0.77 8.75
CA VAL A 50 -4.57 1.04 9.16
C VAL A 50 -4.47 1.22 10.66
N MET A 51 -3.25 1.11 11.18
CA MET A 51 -2.91 1.32 12.58
C MET A 51 -1.75 2.32 12.66
N ILE A 52 -1.85 3.26 13.60
CA ILE A 52 -0.75 4.16 14.00
C ILE A 52 -0.14 3.57 15.26
N VAL A 53 1.16 3.26 15.22
CA VAL A 53 1.82 2.42 16.22
C VAL A 53 3.11 3.10 16.69
N PRO A 54 3.38 3.23 17.99
CA PRO A 54 4.67 3.69 18.48
C PRO A 54 5.81 2.75 18.07
N ASN A 55 6.96 3.33 17.74
CA ASN A 55 8.19 2.60 17.47
C ASN A 55 8.67 1.84 18.72
N THR A 56 8.44 2.42 19.90
CA THR A 56 8.76 1.80 21.20
C THR A 56 7.64 0.86 21.64
N HIS A 57 8.02 -0.29 22.20
CA HIS A 57 7.09 -1.25 22.77
C HIS A 57 6.54 -0.71 24.11
N VAL A 58 5.34 -0.14 24.07
CA VAL A 58 4.59 0.33 25.24
C VAL A 58 3.14 -0.13 25.14
N ALA A 59 2.53 -0.59 26.24
CA ALA A 59 1.20 -1.21 26.20
C ALA A 59 0.06 -0.20 26.31
N SER A 60 0.26 0.91 27.01
CA SER A 60 -0.76 1.92 27.32
C SER A 60 -0.29 3.33 26.94
N PRO A 61 -1.19 4.25 26.59
CA PRO A 61 -0.88 5.68 26.50
C PRO A 61 -0.32 6.26 27.81
N GLU A 62 -0.59 5.63 28.95
CA GLU A 62 -0.06 6.00 30.26
C GLU A 62 1.47 5.88 30.34
N ASP A 63 2.05 4.98 29.54
CA ASP A 63 3.48 4.69 29.51
C ASP A 63 4.19 5.37 28.30
N ALA A 64 3.42 6.03 27.43
CA ALA A 64 3.95 6.64 26.22
C ALA A 64 4.57 8.02 26.49
N SER A 65 5.63 8.37 25.74
CA SER A 65 6.20 9.71 25.83
C SER A 65 5.26 10.76 25.21
N PRO A 66 5.33 12.04 25.65
CA PRO A 66 4.57 13.12 25.03
C PRO A 66 4.80 13.24 23.53
N ASP A 67 6.03 13.04 23.07
CA ASP A 67 6.39 13.12 21.65
C ASP A 67 5.74 12.00 20.82
N MET A 68 5.68 10.77 21.37
CA MET A 68 4.96 9.65 20.74
C MET A 68 3.48 10.00 20.58
N LEU A 69 2.81 10.43 21.66
CA LEU A 69 1.38 10.76 21.64
C LEU A 69 1.08 11.93 20.70
N ALA A 70 1.96 12.93 20.65
CA ALA A 70 1.85 14.06 19.75
C ALA A 70 1.98 13.63 18.29
N GLU A 71 2.98 12.81 17.96
CA GLU A 71 3.19 12.33 16.59
C GLU A 71 2.04 11.41 16.14
N MET A 72 1.53 10.53 17.01
CA MET A 72 0.31 9.76 16.74
C MET A 72 -0.85 10.68 16.36
N ALA A 73 -1.09 11.73 17.14
CA ALA A 73 -2.18 12.67 16.90
C ALA A 73 -2.00 13.46 15.59
N VAL A 74 -0.77 13.89 15.28
CA VAL A 74 -0.45 14.63 14.04
C VAL A 74 -0.65 13.75 12.81
N LEU A 75 -0.25 12.48 12.86
CA LEU A 75 -0.37 11.56 11.72
C LEU A 75 -1.81 11.18 11.38
N ARG A 76 -2.79 11.39 12.27
CA ARG A 76 -4.22 11.20 11.96
C ARG A 76 -4.64 12.00 10.73
N GLY A 77 -4.23 13.26 10.64
CA GLY A 77 -4.61 14.15 9.52
C GLY A 77 -4.20 13.60 8.15
N PRO A 78 -2.88 13.36 7.92
CA PRO A 78 -2.37 12.73 6.71
C PRO A 78 -3.03 11.38 6.40
N VAL A 79 -3.18 10.50 7.40
CA VAL A 79 -3.81 9.18 7.22
C VAL A 79 -5.25 9.31 6.71
N LEU A 80 -6.07 10.15 7.34
CA LEU A 80 -7.47 10.34 6.93
C LEU A 80 -7.58 10.93 5.53
N ARG A 81 -6.71 11.88 5.15
CA ARG A 81 -6.70 12.46 3.79
C ARG A 81 -6.25 11.46 2.74
N ALA A 82 -5.21 10.67 3.04
CA ALA A 82 -4.74 9.61 2.16
C ALA A 82 -5.83 8.54 1.94
N LEU A 83 -6.53 8.12 3.00
CA LEU A 83 -7.65 7.18 2.90
C LEU A 83 -8.81 7.75 2.09
N ARG A 84 -9.22 9.01 2.35
CA ARG A 84 -10.27 9.69 1.57
C ARG A 84 -9.92 9.74 0.09
N ARG A 85 -8.70 10.12 -0.24
CA ARG A 85 -8.25 10.25 -1.62
C ARG A 85 -8.11 8.89 -2.31
N GLY A 86 -7.50 7.93 -1.63
CA GLY A 86 -7.22 6.61 -2.19
C GLY A 86 -8.47 5.75 -2.39
N LEU A 87 -9.42 5.80 -1.43
CA LEU A 87 -10.53 4.84 -1.34
C LEU A 87 -11.93 5.48 -1.29
N GLY A 88 -12.04 6.79 -1.10
CA GLY A 88 -13.33 7.48 -1.01
C GLY A 88 -14.28 7.08 0.15
N PRO A 89 -13.84 6.75 1.37
CA PRO A 89 -14.74 6.58 2.52
C PRO A 89 -15.48 7.86 2.88
N GLU A 90 -16.71 7.67 3.38
CA GLU A 90 -17.60 8.74 3.83
C GLU A 90 -17.37 9.12 5.30
N GLY A 91 -16.79 8.20 6.08
CA GLY A 91 -16.49 8.40 7.50
C GLY A 91 -15.36 7.51 8.00
N PHE A 92 -15.02 7.67 9.28
CA PHE A 92 -13.97 6.91 9.93
C PHE A 92 -14.32 6.59 11.38
N ASN A 93 -13.88 5.43 11.85
CA ASN A 93 -13.72 5.16 13.28
C ASN A 93 -12.24 5.23 13.63
N LEU A 94 -11.92 5.99 14.69
CA LEU A 94 -10.59 6.02 15.29
C LEU A 94 -10.73 5.49 16.72
N GLY A 95 -9.84 4.59 17.14
CA GLY A 95 -9.98 3.96 18.45
C GLY A 95 -8.72 3.27 18.94
N LEU A 96 -8.62 3.20 20.26
CA LEU A 96 -7.58 2.50 21.01
C LEU A 96 -8.26 1.48 21.91
N ASN A 97 -7.77 0.24 21.89
CA ASN A 97 -8.15 -0.77 22.87
C ASN A 97 -6.97 -0.93 23.84
N VAL A 98 -7.18 -0.62 25.12
CA VAL A 98 -6.12 -0.72 26.16
C VAL A 98 -6.44 -1.88 27.10
N GLY A 99 -5.58 -2.89 27.09
CA GLY A 99 -5.74 -4.13 27.85
C GLY A 99 -6.67 -5.15 27.20
N ALA A 100 -6.52 -6.42 27.62
CA ALA A 100 -7.23 -7.55 27.02
C ALA A 100 -8.77 -7.43 27.09
N VAL A 101 -9.29 -6.90 28.22
CA VAL A 101 -10.74 -6.75 28.44
C VAL A 101 -11.36 -5.71 27.51
N ALA A 102 -10.59 -4.73 27.05
CA ALA A 102 -11.03 -3.75 26.05
C ALA A 102 -11.01 -4.31 24.61
N GLY A 103 -10.61 -5.58 24.42
CA GLY A 103 -10.54 -6.21 23.10
C GLY A 103 -9.27 -5.90 22.32
N ALA A 104 -8.16 -5.57 23.00
CA ALA A 104 -6.86 -5.43 22.34
C ALA A 104 -6.38 -6.79 21.81
N GLY A 105 -6.24 -6.92 20.50
CA GLY A 105 -5.72 -8.15 19.86
C GLY A 105 -4.22 -8.36 20.10
N VAL A 106 -3.48 -7.26 20.30
CA VAL A 106 -2.09 -7.21 20.77
C VAL A 106 -2.09 -6.38 22.04
N THR A 107 -1.97 -7.01 23.20
CA THR A 107 -2.22 -6.35 24.49
C THR A 107 -1.05 -5.57 25.04
N ASP A 108 0.16 -5.87 24.58
CA ASP A 108 1.44 -5.37 25.10
C ASP A 108 2.03 -4.21 24.28
N HIS A 109 1.45 -3.89 23.12
CA HIS A 109 1.92 -2.81 22.25
C HIS A 109 0.76 -1.98 21.72
N LEU A 110 0.74 -0.71 22.13
CA LEU A 110 -0.23 0.31 21.79
C LEU A 110 -0.38 0.49 20.27
N HIS A 111 -1.61 0.55 19.78
CA HIS A 111 -1.89 0.81 18.37
C HIS A 111 -3.27 1.47 18.21
N GLU A 112 -3.31 2.61 17.53
CA GLU A 112 -4.55 3.31 17.21
C GLU A 112 -5.10 2.81 15.88
N HIS A 113 -6.28 2.22 15.91
CA HIS A 113 -7.00 1.80 14.71
C HIS A 113 -7.60 3.00 14.00
N VAL A 114 -7.43 3.05 12.68
CA VAL A 114 -8.16 3.95 11.78
C VAL A 114 -8.89 3.10 10.76
N VAL A 115 -10.21 3.05 10.88
CA VAL A 115 -11.10 2.18 10.08
C VAL A 115 -11.97 3.05 9.17
N PRO A 116 -11.77 3.00 7.84
CA PRO A 116 -12.64 3.64 6.85
C PRO A 116 -14.06 3.07 6.88
N ARG A 117 -15.06 3.93 6.74
CA ARG A 117 -16.49 3.58 6.77
C ARG A 117 -17.24 4.12 5.56
N TRP A 118 -18.20 3.35 5.09
CA TRP A 118 -19.15 3.74 4.02
C TRP A 118 -20.58 3.50 4.48
N GLN A 119 -21.53 4.26 3.95
CA GLN A 119 -22.94 3.95 4.15
C GLN A 119 -23.25 2.53 3.63
N GLY A 120 -23.72 1.66 4.53
CA GLY A 120 -24.08 0.28 4.20
C GLY A 120 -22.92 -0.72 4.14
N ASP A 121 -21.73 -0.38 4.65
CA ASP A 121 -20.60 -1.31 4.74
C ASP A 121 -20.88 -2.52 5.66
N ALA A 122 -21.67 -2.33 6.70
CA ALA A 122 -22.26 -3.42 7.48
C ALA A 122 -23.48 -3.99 6.74
N ASN A 123 -23.30 -5.17 6.16
CA ASN A 123 -24.36 -5.93 5.49
C ASN A 123 -24.72 -7.21 6.28
N PHE A 124 -25.61 -8.03 5.73
CA PHE A 124 -26.08 -9.25 6.40
C PHE A 124 -25.04 -10.38 6.45
N MET A 125 -23.96 -10.33 5.65
CA MET A 125 -23.01 -11.42 5.48
C MET A 125 -22.26 -11.78 6.78
N PRO A 126 -21.72 -10.82 7.57
CA PRO A 126 -21.04 -11.17 8.82
C PRO A 126 -21.98 -11.78 9.87
N ILE A 127 -23.26 -11.44 9.82
CA ILE A 127 -24.26 -11.90 10.81
C ILE A 127 -24.80 -13.27 10.44
N LEU A 128 -25.14 -13.49 9.15
CA LEU A 128 -25.80 -14.72 8.70
C LEU A 128 -24.82 -15.80 8.25
N ALA A 129 -23.65 -15.41 7.75
CA ALA A 129 -22.67 -16.31 7.13
C ALA A 129 -21.29 -16.24 7.78
N GLU A 130 -21.13 -15.48 8.88
CA GLU A 130 -19.86 -15.29 9.60
C GLU A 130 -18.70 -14.92 8.65
N THR A 131 -19.03 -14.19 7.58
CA THR A 131 -18.11 -13.87 6.48
C THR A 131 -18.14 -12.39 6.19
N THR A 132 -16.95 -11.76 6.16
CA THR A 132 -16.77 -10.38 5.72
C THR A 132 -16.29 -10.35 4.27
N VAL A 133 -16.93 -9.53 3.44
CA VAL A 133 -16.54 -9.36 2.03
C VAL A 133 -15.55 -8.20 1.92
N MET A 134 -14.36 -8.49 1.41
CA MET A 134 -13.32 -7.51 1.12
C MET A 134 -13.25 -7.26 -0.39
N PRO A 135 -13.67 -6.08 -0.89
CA PRO A 135 -13.79 -5.81 -2.33
C PRO A 135 -12.45 -5.59 -3.04
N GLU A 136 -11.35 -5.45 -2.31
CA GLU A 136 -10.03 -5.16 -2.86
C GLU A 136 -8.95 -5.97 -2.11
N LEU A 137 -7.93 -6.42 -2.85
CA LEU A 137 -6.81 -7.17 -2.30
C LEU A 137 -5.85 -6.28 -1.51
N ILE A 138 -5.27 -6.81 -0.44
CA ILE A 138 -4.32 -6.10 0.42
C ILE A 138 -3.17 -5.43 -0.38
N PRO A 139 -2.48 -6.09 -1.34
CA PRO A 139 -1.40 -5.44 -2.08
C PRO A 139 -1.86 -4.24 -2.90
N VAL A 140 -3.07 -4.29 -3.46
CA VAL A 140 -3.67 -3.20 -4.24
C VAL A 140 -3.97 -2.02 -3.33
N THR A 141 -4.67 -2.27 -2.21
CA THR A 141 -4.95 -1.24 -1.20
C THR A 141 -3.65 -0.66 -0.63
N TYR A 142 -2.65 -1.49 -0.37
CA TYR A 142 -1.33 -1.06 0.10
C TYR A 142 -0.67 -0.10 -0.88
N GLY A 143 -0.61 -0.44 -2.17
CA GLY A 143 -0.04 0.43 -3.20
C GLY A 143 -0.75 1.79 -3.26
N LYS A 144 -2.09 1.80 -3.27
CA LYS A 144 -2.89 3.03 -3.25
C LYS A 144 -2.59 3.89 -2.03
N LEU A 145 -2.65 3.31 -0.83
CA LEU A 145 -2.48 4.07 0.41
C LEU A 145 -1.04 4.54 0.62
N ARG A 146 -0.04 3.74 0.22
CA ARG A 146 1.36 4.13 0.33
C ARG A 146 1.67 5.31 -0.58
N ALA A 147 1.15 5.30 -1.81
CA ALA A 147 1.28 6.43 -2.73
C ALA A 147 0.65 7.71 -2.13
N GLU A 148 -0.59 7.64 -1.64
CA GLU A 148 -1.25 8.84 -1.09
C GLU A 148 -0.65 9.32 0.22
N LEU A 149 -0.12 8.44 1.07
CA LEU A 149 0.61 8.86 2.27
C LEU A 149 1.92 9.56 1.93
N VAL A 150 2.66 9.07 0.93
CA VAL A 150 3.86 9.76 0.41
C VAL A 150 3.48 11.16 -0.08
N ARG A 151 2.37 11.30 -0.82
CA ARG A 151 1.86 12.62 -1.23
C ARG A 151 1.54 13.51 -0.04
N GLU A 152 0.80 13.02 0.94
CA GLU A 152 0.34 13.84 2.08
C GLU A 152 1.49 14.27 3.00
N LEU A 153 2.54 13.46 3.12
CA LEU A 153 3.66 13.73 4.01
C LEU A 153 4.84 14.43 3.32
N GLN A 154 5.04 14.22 2.03
CA GLN A 154 6.19 14.74 1.28
C GLN A 154 5.79 15.73 0.17
N GLY A 155 4.50 15.94 -0.08
CA GLY A 155 4.02 16.86 -1.13
C GLY A 155 4.22 16.34 -2.56
N VAL A 156 4.53 15.05 -2.72
CA VAL A 156 4.80 14.44 -4.03
C VAL A 156 3.51 14.29 -4.84
N THR A 157 3.52 14.78 -6.08
CA THR A 157 2.41 14.62 -7.04
C THR A 157 2.79 13.79 -8.26
N GLU A 158 4.08 13.47 -8.43
CA GLU A 158 4.58 12.53 -9.43
C GLU A 158 4.34 11.10 -8.96
N ILE A 159 3.92 10.24 -9.88
CA ILE A 159 3.87 8.79 -9.68
C ILE A 159 4.32 8.07 -10.94
N ARG A 160 4.87 6.88 -10.76
CA ARG A 160 5.30 6.01 -11.86
C ARG A 160 4.42 4.76 -11.94
N GLY A 161 4.08 4.38 -13.17
CA GLY A 161 3.35 3.14 -13.46
C GLY A 161 4.29 2.13 -14.10
N LEU A 162 4.68 1.10 -13.35
CA LEU A 162 5.36 -0.04 -13.93
C LEU A 162 4.28 -0.99 -14.49
N VAL A 163 4.28 -1.18 -15.81
CA VAL A 163 3.34 -2.10 -16.47
C VAL A 163 4.09 -3.32 -16.95
N ILE A 164 3.64 -4.49 -16.52
CA ILE A 164 4.14 -5.79 -16.98
C ILE A 164 3.06 -6.52 -17.79
N SER A 165 3.49 -7.33 -18.75
CA SER A 165 2.61 -8.24 -19.47
C SER A 165 2.06 -9.33 -18.55
N ALA A 166 0.95 -9.94 -18.94
CA ALA A 166 0.34 -11.04 -18.21
C ALA A 166 1.27 -12.27 -18.02
N ASP A 167 2.19 -12.49 -18.96
CA ASP A 167 3.23 -13.53 -18.92
C ASP A 167 4.46 -13.13 -18.06
N GLY A 168 4.56 -11.86 -17.64
CA GLY A 168 5.68 -11.35 -16.84
C GLY A 168 6.99 -11.13 -17.62
N GLU A 169 7.02 -11.38 -18.93
CA GLU A 169 8.26 -11.35 -19.73
C GLU A 169 8.56 -9.97 -20.33
N ARG A 170 7.55 -9.09 -20.40
CA ARG A 170 7.64 -7.80 -21.08
C ARG A 170 7.16 -6.67 -20.18
N ALA A 171 7.76 -5.50 -20.37
CA ALA A 171 7.37 -4.28 -19.67
C ALA A 171 7.12 -3.14 -20.67
N LEU A 172 6.25 -2.21 -20.27
CA LEU A 172 6.10 -0.93 -20.94
C LEU A 172 7.09 0.07 -20.33
N ILE A 173 7.98 0.62 -21.15
CA ILE A 173 8.97 1.61 -20.74
C ILE A 173 9.02 2.78 -21.73
N ASP A 174 9.56 3.92 -21.29
CA ASP A 174 9.83 5.05 -22.17
C ASP A 174 10.93 4.67 -23.19
N VAL A 175 11.02 5.40 -24.30
CA VAL A 175 12.03 5.14 -25.35
C VAL A 175 13.48 5.21 -24.85
N ASP A 176 13.72 5.98 -23.79
CA ASP A 176 15.02 6.12 -23.11
C ASP A 176 15.30 5.00 -22.08
N GLY A 177 14.35 4.09 -21.89
CA GLY A 177 14.44 2.96 -20.97
C GLY A 177 13.97 3.26 -19.54
N ALA A 178 13.50 4.47 -19.25
CA ALA A 178 12.97 4.84 -17.94
C ALA A 178 11.52 4.40 -17.74
N LEU A 179 11.08 4.36 -16.49
CA LEU A 179 9.69 4.16 -16.16
C LEU A 179 8.86 5.42 -16.47
N PRO A 180 7.64 5.21 -17.01
CA PRO A 180 6.62 6.23 -17.15
C PRO A 180 6.48 7.13 -15.93
N ARG A 181 6.50 8.46 -16.12
CA ARG A 181 6.20 9.46 -15.08
C ARG A 181 4.93 10.24 -15.41
N VAL A 182 4.01 10.32 -14.45
CA VAL A 182 2.80 11.13 -14.56
C VAL A 182 2.61 11.98 -13.31
N HIS A 183 2.12 13.19 -13.48
CA HIS A 183 1.72 14.06 -12.38
C HIS A 183 0.21 13.98 -12.20
N ALA A 184 -0.24 13.75 -10.96
CA ALA A 184 -1.66 13.80 -10.63
C ALA A 184 -2.15 15.25 -10.54
N HIS A 185 -3.40 15.48 -10.92
CA HIS A 185 -4.09 16.73 -10.61
C HIS A 185 -4.35 16.87 -9.09
N ALA A 186 -4.69 18.08 -8.64
CA ALA A 186 -4.86 18.40 -7.22
C ALA A 186 -5.90 17.51 -6.51
N ASP A 187 -7.00 17.19 -7.18
CA ASP A 187 -8.08 16.36 -6.62
C ASP A 187 -8.04 14.91 -7.09
N GLU A 188 -7.13 14.59 -8.01
CA GLU A 188 -6.98 13.26 -8.56
C GLU A 188 -6.10 12.39 -7.65
N PRO A 189 -6.53 11.17 -7.28
CA PRO A 189 -5.67 10.19 -6.64
C PRO A 189 -4.52 9.78 -7.55
N LEU A 190 -3.32 9.62 -7.00
CA LEU A 190 -2.13 9.20 -7.73
C LEU A 190 -2.35 7.89 -8.49
N TRP A 191 -3.05 6.93 -7.89
CA TRP A 191 -3.33 5.65 -8.56
C TRP A 191 -4.23 5.82 -9.79
N GLN A 192 -5.12 6.82 -9.81
CA GLN A 192 -5.95 7.14 -10.98
C GLN A 192 -5.12 7.83 -12.06
N ALA A 193 -4.22 8.74 -11.68
CA ALA A 193 -3.29 9.38 -12.60
C ALA A 193 -2.39 8.34 -13.28
N ALA A 194 -1.84 7.39 -12.50
CA ALA A 194 -1.05 6.27 -13.00
C ALA A 194 -1.89 5.39 -13.94
N ARG A 195 -3.12 5.02 -13.56
CA ARG A 195 -4.00 4.20 -14.41
C ARG A 195 -4.35 4.90 -15.73
N ARG A 196 -4.64 6.21 -15.69
CA ARG A 196 -4.89 7.01 -16.90
C ARG A 196 -3.68 6.97 -17.82
N ASP A 197 -2.49 7.25 -17.27
CA ASP A 197 -1.25 7.23 -18.03
C ASP A 197 -1.00 5.84 -18.65
N VAL A 198 -1.20 4.75 -17.90
CA VAL A 198 -1.10 3.38 -18.41
C VAL A 198 -2.09 3.13 -19.57
N HIS A 199 -3.33 3.60 -19.44
CA HIS A 199 -4.34 3.48 -20.49
C HIS A 199 -4.00 4.28 -21.75
N ASP A 200 -3.59 5.54 -21.60
CA ASP A 200 -3.23 6.45 -22.70
C ASP A 200 -2.06 5.90 -23.54
N ARG A 201 -1.25 5.01 -22.95
CA ARG A 201 -0.11 4.35 -23.60
C ARG A 201 -0.46 3.06 -24.34
N GLY A 202 -1.74 2.69 -24.38
CA GLY A 202 -2.23 1.52 -25.10
C GLY A 202 -2.13 0.20 -24.33
N ALA A 203 -1.94 0.24 -23.00
CA ALA A 203 -2.08 -0.94 -22.16
C ALA A 203 -3.58 -1.26 -22.00
N VAL A 204 -4.01 -2.37 -22.59
CA VAL A 204 -5.41 -2.83 -22.55
C VAL A 204 -5.61 -3.69 -21.30
N ASP A 205 -6.77 -3.57 -20.66
CA ASP A 205 -7.14 -4.31 -19.45
C ASP A 205 -6.10 -4.20 -18.33
N ALA A 206 -5.56 -2.99 -18.14
CA ALA A 206 -4.57 -2.73 -17.11
C ALA A 206 -5.17 -2.83 -15.69
N GLU A 207 -4.73 -3.84 -14.94
CA GLU A 207 -5.08 -4.09 -13.56
C GLU A 207 -3.98 -3.60 -12.63
N LEU A 208 -4.33 -2.79 -11.63
CA LEU A 208 -3.43 -2.45 -10.54
C LEU A 208 -3.29 -3.66 -9.62
N ILE A 209 -2.08 -4.19 -9.46
CA ILE A 209 -1.83 -5.39 -8.65
C ILE A 209 -1.02 -5.13 -7.38
N GLY A 210 -0.35 -3.97 -7.26
CA GLY A 210 0.35 -3.63 -6.01
C GLY A 210 1.35 -2.47 -6.10
N TRP A 211 2.37 -2.53 -5.25
CA TRP A 211 3.41 -1.51 -5.10
C TRP A 211 4.71 -1.97 -5.78
N ALA A 212 5.30 -1.14 -6.63
CA ALA A 212 6.59 -1.44 -7.27
C ALA A 212 7.74 -0.56 -6.78
N GLY A 213 7.47 0.41 -5.90
CA GLY A 213 8.50 1.33 -5.41
C GLY A 213 9.49 0.66 -4.46
N GLU A 214 10.37 1.45 -3.87
CA GLU A 214 11.35 0.92 -2.91
C GLU A 214 10.68 0.17 -1.75
N ALA A 215 11.37 -0.83 -1.22
CA ALA A 215 10.84 -1.63 -0.12
C ALA A 215 10.59 -0.75 1.10
N ARG A 216 11.56 0.09 1.49
CA ARG A 216 11.52 0.97 2.67
C ARG A 216 10.56 2.15 2.51
N ALA A 217 9.70 2.38 3.49
CA ALA A 217 8.77 3.50 3.49
C ALA A 217 9.51 4.85 3.63
N GLY A 218 9.08 5.84 2.84
CA GLY A 218 9.66 7.18 2.83
C GLY A 218 10.85 7.35 1.87
N THR A 219 11.25 6.32 1.13
CA THR A 219 12.34 6.39 0.15
C THR A 219 11.84 6.23 -1.29
N GLY A 220 12.54 6.87 -2.22
CA GLY A 220 12.22 6.85 -3.65
C GLY A 220 10.88 7.51 -4.04
N PRO A 221 10.62 7.67 -5.35
CA PRO A 221 9.31 8.09 -5.83
C PRO A 221 8.27 6.96 -5.68
N PRO A 222 6.97 7.29 -5.59
CA PRO A 222 5.94 6.26 -5.58
C PRO A 222 5.85 5.56 -6.95
N VAL A 223 5.79 4.23 -6.91
CA VAL A 223 5.66 3.41 -8.12
C VAL A 223 4.58 2.35 -7.88
N LEU A 224 3.64 2.26 -8.80
CA LEU A 224 2.57 1.26 -8.78
C LEU A 224 2.82 0.19 -9.83
N LEU A 225 2.45 -1.04 -9.48
CA LEU A 225 2.57 -2.20 -10.35
C LEU A 225 1.25 -2.49 -11.05
N PHE A 226 1.27 -2.49 -12.38
CA PHE A 226 0.14 -2.84 -13.23
C PHE A 226 0.45 -4.10 -14.03
N ARG A 227 -0.57 -4.95 -14.19
CA ARG A 227 -0.57 -6.06 -15.12
C ARG A 227 -1.50 -5.71 -16.28
N ALA A 228 -1.05 -5.86 -17.52
CA ALA A 228 -1.86 -5.53 -18.68
C ALA A 228 -1.64 -6.47 -19.86
N ALA A 229 -2.60 -6.50 -20.78
CA ALA A 229 -2.38 -7.06 -22.11
C ALA A 229 -1.59 -6.04 -22.95
N LEU A 230 -0.31 -6.35 -23.20
CA LEU A 230 0.56 -5.51 -24.01
C LEU A 230 0.52 -5.98 -25.47
N ALA A 231 -0.32 -5.34 -26.29
CA ALA A 231 -0.46 -5.66 -27.70
C ALA A 231 0.79 -5.27 -28.51
N ALA A 232 1.23 -6.14 -29.43
CA ALA A 232 2.43 -5.94 -30.24
C ALA A 232 2.29 -4.76 -31.23
N GLU A 233 1.09 -4.46 -31.71
CA GLU A 233 0.84 -3.46 -32.76
C GLU A 233 -0.56 -2.85 -32.58
N GLY A 234 -0.64 -1.55 -32.28
CA GLY A 234 -1.91 -0.81 -32.24
C GLY A 234 -1.90 0.36 -31.27
N ALA A 235 -1.87 1.59 -31.81
CA ALA A 235 -1.94 2.88 -31.12
C ALA A 235 -0.91 3.07 -29.98
N ARG A 236 0.37 3.18 -30.35
CA ARG A 236 1.42 3.52 -29.39
C ARG A 236 1.73 5.01 -29.47
N ASP A 237 1.61 5.67 -28.34
CA ASP A 237 2.28 6.94 -28.11
C ASP A 237 3.79 6.76 -28.43
N PRO A 238 4.37 7.58 -29.33
CA PRO A 238 5.75 7.42 -29.79
C PRO A 238 6.80 7.57 -28.69
N ARG A 239 6.40 8.04 -27.49
CA ARG A 239 7.28 8.17 -26.33
C ARG A 239 7.57 6.83 -25.63
N HIS A 240 6.85 5.75 -25.97
CA HIS A 240 6.92 4.48 -25.23
C HIS A 240 7.11 3.26 -26.14
N ARG A 241 7.71 2.21 -25.56
CA ARG A 241 7.94 0.94 -26.24
C ARG A 241 7.74 -0.23 -25.28
N ILE A 242 7.41 -1.39 -25.86
CA ILE A 242 7.48 -2.66 -25.15
C ILE A 242 8.91 -3.15 -25.23
N ALA A 243 9.46 -3.55 -24.10
CA ALA A 243 10.79 -4.12 -23.97
C ALA A 243 10.74 -5.46 -23.23
N GLY A 244 11.76 -6.29 -23.44
CA GLY A 244 11.95 -7.46 -22.58
C GLY A 244 12.28 -7.03 -21.16
N ILE A 245 11.92 -7.85 -20.16
CA ILE A 245 12.16 -7.51 -18.76
C ILE A 245 13.64 -7.31 -18.44
N ASP A 246 14.53 -8.01 -19.15
CA ASP A 246 15.98 -7.86 -19.04
C ASP A 246 16.45 -6.44 -19.37
N GLU A 247 15.78 -5.75 -20.29
CA GLU A 247 16.10 -4.36 -20.62
C GLU A 247 15.71 -3.41 -19.48
N LEU A 248 14.58 -3.65 -18.82
CA LEU A 248 14.20 -2.90 -17.62
C LEU A 248 15.19 -3.15 -16.47
N LEU A 249 15.65 -4.40 -16.33
CA LEU A 249 16.69 -4.78 -15.35
C LEU A 249 18.10 -4.30 -15.70
N ALA A 250 18.31 -3.78 -16.91
CA ALA A 250 19.54 -3.11 -17.34
C ALA A 250 19.39 -1.58 -17.42
N GLY A 251 18.18 -1.07 -17.17
CA GLY A 251 17.80 0.33 -17.33
C GLY A 251 18.06 1.20 -16.09
N PRO A 252 17.74 2.50 -16.18
CA PRO A 252 17.94 3.46 -15.09
C PRO A 252 17.14 3.14 -13.82
N ASP A 253 16.01 2.43 -13.95
CA ASP A 253 15.11 2.08 -12.85
C ASP A 253 15.27 0.63 -12.37
N VAL A 254 16.45 0.01 -12.59
CA VAL A 254 16.75 -1.38 -12.18
C VAL A 254 16.47 -1.67 -10.70
N ALA A 255 16.67 -0.70 -9.80
CA ALA A 255 16.41 -0.89 -8.37
C ALA A 255 14.91 -1.11 -8.09
N ILE A 256 14.06 -0.32 -8.74
CA ILE A 256 12.59 -0.42 -8.68
C ILE A 256 12.14 -1.76 -9.29
N ALA A 257 12.69 -2.09 -10.46
CA ALA A 257 12.42 -3.35 -11.13
C ALA A 257 12.75 -4.56 -10.24
N ARG A 258 13.93 -4.58 -9.62
CA ARG A 258 14.34 -5.68 -8.73
C ARG A 258 13.50 -5.78 -7.47
N ALA A 259 13.08 -4.66 -6.87
CA ALA A 259 12.23 -4.66 -5.69
C ALA A 259 10.83 -5.23 -5.96
N ALA A 260 10.34 -5.09 -7.18
CA ALA A 260 8.99 -5.53 -7.53
C ALA A 260 8.95 -6.96 -8.11
N LEU A 261 10.09 -7.54 -8.55
CA LEU A 261 10.21 -8.93 -9.04
C LEU A 261 9.49 -9.99 -8.17
N PRO A 262 9.63 -10.01 -6.83
CA PRO A 262 8.93 -11.00 -6.00
C PRO A 262 7.40 -10.90 -6.12
N GLN A 263 6.89 -9.67 -6.28
CA GLN A 263 5.46 -9.42 -6.48
C GLN A 263 5.01 -9.79 -7.90
N TRP A 264 5.91 -9.78 -8.88
CA TRP A 264 5.64 -10.17 -10.27
C TRP A 264 5.53 -11.67 -10.44
N ALA A 265 6.45 -12.43 -9.82
CA ALA A 265 6.58 -13.88 -9.96
C ALA A 265 5.37 -14.66 -9.40
N GLY A 266 4.48 -14.00 -8.65
CA GLY A 266 3.33 -14.66 -8.02
C GLY A 266 3.69 -15.54 -6.83
N ASP A 267 4.97 -15.54 -6.42
CA ASP A 267 5.44 -16.15 -5.18
C ASP A 267 4.98 -15.27 -4.01
N GLY A 268 3.68 -15.31 -3.74
CA GLY A 268 3.11 -14.75 -2.54
C GLY A 268 3.77 -15.39 -1.33
N VAL A 269 4.46 -14.58 -0.53
CA VAL A 269 4.67 -14.75 0.91
C VAL A 269 4.72 -16.23 1.34
N THR A 270 5.88 -16.85 1.22
CA THR A 270 6.19 -18.08 1.96
C THR A 270 6.34 -17.78 3.43
#